data_AF-A0A957YUY5-F1
#
_entry.id   AF-A0A957YUY5-F1
#
_cell.length_a   1.000
_cell.length_b   1.000
_cell.length_c   1.000
_cell.angle_alpha   90.00
_cell.angle_beta   90.00
_cell.angle_gamma   90.00
#
_symmetry.space_group_name_H-M   'P 1'
#
loop_
_entity.id
_entity.type
_entity.pdbx_description
1 polymer ?
#
loop_
_entity_poly.entity_id
_entity_poly.type
_entity_poly.pdbx_seq_one_letter_code
_entity_poly.pdbx_strand_id
1 'polypeptide(L)'
;MATPFRHWLGTKKYEMGQAVRALAYRTPTPWSKRVVADFWEEQAIVIHEQWGDDCHDFEVLQKIFAAHGSNGEPISVLDVGCGSGRLFGFYLANGIEDIVGLDISEKALALAGERYPDVPTIQGKVEDLAFPPQRFSVAICNRVLQHIPPNAIAGAIEKLCTICDMIYVNELTDSDQLNEEFFMFRHNYPALFARHSCQLVDSGIIGQQTYYLFR
;
A
#
# COMPACT_ATOMS: atom_id res chain seq x y z
N MET A 1 39.99 -9.94 -8.64
CA MET A 1 39.35 -11.27 -8.56
C MET A 1 38.91 -11.52 -7.13
N ALA A 2 37.62 -11.45 -6.83
CA ALA A 2 37.11 -11.77 -5.48
C ALA A 2 37.21 -13.29 -5.27
N THR A 3 37.76 -13.71 -4.12
CA THR A 3 37.98 -15.12 -3.79
C THR A 3 36.64 -15.89 -3.63
N PRO A 4 36.57 -17.17 -4.06
CA PRO A 4 35.34 -17.99 -4.02
C PRO A 4 34.65 -18.03 -2.65
N PHE A 5 35.42 -17.88 -1.58
CA PHE A 5 34.95 -17.86 -0.19
C PHE A 5 34.09 -16.63 0.15
N ARG A 6 34.40 -15.44 -0.40
CA ARG A 6 33.58 -14.22 -0.21
C ARG A 6 32.26 -14.31 -0.97
N HIS A 7 32.26 -14.96 -2.12
CA HIS A 7 31.04 -15.21 -2.90
C HIS A 7 30.12 -16.22 -2.18
N TRP A 8 30.68 -17.32 -1.67
CA TRP A 8 29.93 -18.32 -0.89
C TRP A 8 29.36 -17.79 0.44
N LEU A 9 30.09 -16.92 1.14
CA LEU A 9 29.57 -16.24 2.33
C LEU A 9 28.46 -15.23 1.98
N GLY A 10 28.56 -14.57 0.83
CA GLY A 10 27.53 -13.67 0.31
C GLY A 10 26.23 -14.41 -0.03
N THR A 11 26.32 -15.55 -0.72
CA THR A 11 25.16 -16.39 -1.05
C THR A 11 24.54 -17.04 0.18
N LYS A 12 25.33 -17.56 1.13
CA LYS A 12 24.84 -18.08 2.42
C LYS A 12 24.13 -17.02 3.27
N LYS A 13 24.66 -15.79 3.32
CA LYS A 13 24.02 -14.67 4.03
C LYS A 13 22.71 -14.26 3.36
N TYR A 14 22.68 -14.26 2.03
CA TYR A 14 21.48 -13.99 1.25
C TYR A 14 20.39 -15.05 1.49
N GLU A 15 20.72 -16.34 1.38
CA GLU A 15 19.82 -17.46 1.67
C GLU A 15 19.30 -17.45 3.11
N MET A 16 20.18 -17.17 4.10
CA MET A 16 19.79 -17.03 5.50
C MET A 16 18.83 -15.86 5.70
N GLY A 17 19.07 -14.73 5.03
CA GLY A 17 18.17 -13.57 5.02
C GLY A 17 16.79 -13.92 4.46
N GLN A 18 16.73 -14.70 3.38
CA GLN A 18 15.47 -15.14 2.79
C GLN A 18 14.71 -16.11 3.71
N ALA A 19 15.39 -17.08 4.32
CA ALA A 19 14.76 -17.98 5.29
C ALA A 19 14.22 -17.24 6.52
N VAL A 20 14.92 -16.20 6.98
CA VAL A 20 14.49 -15.32 8.07
C VAL A 20 13.26 -14.49 7.68
N ARG A 21 13.23 -13.93 6.47
CA ARG A 21 12.07 -13.19 5.94
C ARG A 21 10.85 -14.09 5.76
N ALA A 22 11.04 -15.30 5.23
CA ALA A 22 9.98 -16.32 5.15
C ALA A 22 9.46 -16.75 6.54
N LEU A 23 10.32 -16.82 7.55
CA LEU A 23 9.88 -17.09 8.94
C LEU A 23 9.13 -15.91 9.54
N ALA A 24 9.60 -14.68 9.32
CA ALA A 24 8.90 -13.47 9.73
C ALA A 24 7.52 -13.38 9.07
N TYR A 25 7.41 -13.71 7.78
CA TYR A 25 6.16 -13.80 7.04
C TYR A 25 5.13 -14.73 7.71
N ARG A 26 5.59 -15.82 8.33
CA ARG A 26 4.70 -16.86 8.90
C ARG A 26 4.43 -16.71 10.40
N THR A 27 5.03 -15.74 11.08
CA THR A 27 4.95 -15.63 12.55
C THR A 27 4.41 -14.26 12.99
N PRO A 28 3.49 -14.20 13.96
CA PRO A 28 2.91 -12.93 14.42
C PRO A 28 3.62 -12.39 15.68
N THR A 29 4.94 -12.22 15.63
CA THR A 29 5.75 -11.78 16.78
C THR A 29 6.15 -10.31 16.66
N PRO A 30 6.51 -9.63 17.77
CA PRO A 30 7.11 -8.28 17.69
C PRO A 30 8.35 -8.24 16.80
N TRP A 31 9.13 -9.32 16.78
CA TRP A 31 10.29 -9.46 15.92
C TRP A 31 9.92 -9.49 14.43
N SER A 32 8.94 -10.28 14.03
CA SER A 32 8.54 -10.36 12.62
C SER A 32 7.95 -9.05 12.10
N LYS A 33 7.18 -8.35 12.93
CA LYS A 33 6.70 -6.99 12.62
C LYS A 33 7.85 -6.03 12.31
N ARG A 34 8.94 -6.11 13.09
CA ARG A 34 10.14 -5.30 12.87
C ARG A 34 10.86 -5.68 11.58
N VAL A 35 10.99 -6.98 11.29
CA VAL A 35 11.59 -7.46 10.04
C VAL A 35 10.84 -6.93 8.80
N VAL A 36 9.51 -6.89 8.84
CA VAL A 36 8.70 -6.32 7.74
C VAL A 36 8.95 -4.82 7.59
N ALA A 37 8.93 -4.07 8.70
CA ALA A 37 9.19 -2.63 8.65
C ALA A 37 10.60 -2.32 8.12
N ASP A 38 11.62 -3.01 8.63
CA ASP A 38 13.01 -2.87 8.20
C ASP A 38 13.16 -3.21 6.70
N PHE A 39 12.43 -4.21 6.19
CA PHE A 39 12.43 -4.54 4.77
C PHE A 39 11.93 -3.38 3.90
N TRP A 40 10.78 -2.79 4.22
CA TRP A 40 10.24 -1.65 3.45
C TRP A 40 11.09 -0.39 3.59
N GLU A 41 11.71 -0.19 4.75
CA GLU A 41 12.70 0.86 4.97
C GLU A 41 13.96 0.67 4.11
N GLU A 42 14.39 -0.56 3.85
CA GLU A 42 15.52 -0.87 2.96
C GLU A 42 15.14 -0.71 1.47
N GLN A 43 13.91 -1.06 1.10
CA GLN A 43 13.47 -1.06 -0.30
C GLN A 43 13.00 0.30 -0.82
N ALA A 44 12.71 1.27 0.06
CA ALA A 44 12.07 2.55 -0.30
C ALA A 44 12.71 3.26 -1.51
N ILE A 45 14.04 3.39 -1.52
CA ILE A 45 14.78 4.08 -2.59
C ILE A 45 14.72 3.29 -3.90
N VAL A 46 14.96 1.99 -3.84
CA VAL A 46 14.94 1.10 -5.03
C VAL A 46 13.55 1.09 -5.68
N ILE A 47 12.50 1.01 -4.86
CA ILE A 47 11.12 1.05 -5.33
C ILE A 47 10.81 2.41 -5.96
N HIS A 48 11.27 3.52 -5.36
CA HIS A 48 11.10 4.85 -5.94
C HIS A 48 11.81 4.98 -7.29
N GLU A 49 13.07 4.55 -7.40
CA GLU A 49 13.82 4.61 -8.67
C GLU A 49 13.15 3.79 -9.77
N GLN A 50 12.52 2.65 -9.42
CA GLN A 50 11.89 1.77 -10.39
C GLN A 50 10.47 2.20 -10.78
N TRP A 51 9.68 2.70 -9.83
CA TRP A 51 8.23 2.89 -9.99
C TRP A 51 7.72 4.29 -9.63
N GLY A 52 8.57 5.17 -9.10
CA GLY A 52 8.19 6.46 -8.53
C GLY A 52 7.57 7.46 -9.51
N ASP A 53 7.78 7.26 -10.80
CA ASP A 53 7.26 8.08 -11.91
C ASP A 53 6.32 7.29 -12.84
N ASP A 54 5.98 6.06 -12.49
CA ASP A 54 5.08 5.23 -13.29
C ASP A 54 3.63 5.73 -13.19
N CYS A 55 2.86 5.61 -14.27
CA CYS A 55 1.51 6.16 -14.41
C CYS A 55 0.47 5.16 -14.92
N HIS A 56 0.80 3.86 -15.03
CA HIS A 56 -0.09 2.86 -15.63
C HIS A 56 -1.47 2.72 -14.94
N ASP A 57 -1.59 3.07 -13.67
CA ASP A 57 -2.85 2.99 -12.90
C ASP A 57 -3.75 4.24 -13.05
N PHE A 58 -3.25 5.33 -13.63
CA PHE A 58 -3.91 6.64 -13.57
C PHE A 58 -5.26 6.63 -14.31
N GLU A 59 -5.35 5.88 -15.42
CA GLU A 59 -6.59 5.81 -16.20
C GLU A 59 -7.75 5.21 -15.38
N VAL A 60 -7.49 4.20 -14.54
CA VAL A 60 -8.54 3.62 -13.71
C VAL A 60 -8.87 4.50 -12.52
N LEU A 61 -7.88 5.10 -11.86
CA LEU A 61 -8.16 6.09 -10.82
C LEU A 61 -9.01 7.24 -11.37
N GLN A 62 -8.73 7.70 -12.59
CA GLN A 62 -9.53 8.72 -13.25
C GLN A 62 -10.96 8.26 -13.54
N LYS A 63 -11.15 7.01 -14.00
CA LYS A 63 -12.49 6.43 -14.18
C LYS A 63 -13.24 6.32 -12.87
N ILE A 64 -12.57 5.92 -11.80
CA ILE A 64 -13.19 5.80 -10.47
C ILE A 64 -13.61 7.16 -9.94
N PHE A 65 -12.76 8.18 -10.05
CA PHE A 65 -13.14 9.53 -9.67
C PHE A 65 -14.25 10.10 -10.55
N ALA A 66 -14.30 9.76 -11.84
CA ALA A 66 -15.39 10.19 -12.71
C ALA A 66 -16.73 9.47 -12.40
N ALA A 67 -16.70 8.17 -12.10
CA ALA A 67 -17.89 7.35 -11.87
C ALA A 67 -18.43 7.41 -10.43
N HIS A 68 -17.53 7.60 -9.46
CA HIS A 68 -17.82 7.49 -8.04
C HIS A 68 -17.41 8.73 -7.24
N GLY A 69 -16.86 9.73 -7.92
CA GLY A 69 -16.56 11.04 -7.35
C GLY A 69 -17.79 11.64 -6.68
N SER A 70 -17.51 12.59 -5.81
CA SER A 70 -18.53 13.36 -5.13
C SER A 70 -19.44 14.06 -6.13
N ASN A 71 -20.76 14.05 -5.87
CA ASN A 71 -21.79 14.74 -6.67
C ASN A 71 -21.69 16.28 -6.54
N GLY A 72 -20.51 16.86 -6.78
CA GLY A 72 -20.18 18.27 -6.59
C GLY A 72 -19.49 18.63 -5.27
N GLU A 73 -19.33 17.68 -4.34
CA GLU A 73 -18.56 17.90 -3.09
C GLU A 73 -17.04 17.84 -3.34
N PRO A 74 -16.20 18.45 -2.49
CA PRO A 74 -14.75 18.26 -2.57
C PRO A 74 -14.34 16.80 -2.25
N ILE A 75 -13.36 16.27 -3.00
CA ILE A 75 -12.77 14.95 -2.74
C ILE A 75 -11.63 15.11 -1.73
N SER A 76 -11.61 14.23 -0.73
CA SER A 76 -10.52 14.07 0.23
C SER A 76 -9.94 12.66 0.19
N VAL A 77 -8.61 12.54 0.10
CA VAL A 77 -7.90 11.29 -0.18
C VAL A 77 -7.00 10.90 1.00
N LEU A 78 -7.11 9.64 1.43
CA LEU A 78 -6.07 8.95 2.19
C LEU A 78 -5.31 8.01 1.24
N ASP A 79 -4.06 8.31 0.94
CA ASP A 79 -3.19 7.44 0.15
C ASP A 79 -2.43 6.49 1.09
N VAL A 80 -2.80 5.21 1.05
CA VAL A 80 -2.34 4.18 1.99
C VAL A 80 -1.15 3.44 1.39
N GLY A 81 0.00 3.47 2.06
CA GLY A 81 1.26 3.04 1.47
C GLY A 81 1.71 4.01 0.38
N CYS A 82 1.66 5.32 0.66
CA CYS A 82 1.90 6.36 -0.34
C CYS A 82 3.33 6.36 -0.91
N GLY A 83 4.25 5.64 -0.25
CA GLY A 83 5.64 5.53 -0.65
C GLY A 83 6.28 6.91 -0.80
N SER A 84 6.91 7.13 -1.95
CA SER A 84 7.53 8.42 -2.34
C SER A 84 6.54 9.45 -2.89
N GLY A 85 5.23 9.27 -2.67
CA GLY A 85 4.20 10.20 -3.14
C GLY A 85 3.90 10.11 -4.64
N ARG A 86 4.08 8.95 -5.27
CA ARG A 86 3.89 8.75 -6.73
C ARG A 86 2.53 9.29 -7.23
N LEU A 87 1.47 9.09 -6.46
CA LEU A 87 0.12 9.47 -6.85
C LEU A 87 -0.25 10.92 -6.48
N PHE A 88 0.56 11.62 -5.68
CA PHE A 88 0.22 12.98 -5.22
C PHE A 88 0.09 13.96 -6.37
N GLY A 89 1.01 13.93 -7.33
CA GLY A 89 0.93 14.77 -8.53
C GLY A 89 -0.32 14.49 -9.36
N PHE A 90 -0.77 13.23 -9.43
CA PHE A 90 -2.02 12.88 -10.10
C PHE A 90 -3.24 13.47 -9.36
N TYR A 91 -3.30 13.38 -8.04
CA TYR A 91 -4.39 13.98 -7.25
C TYR A 91 -4.45 15.50 -7.44
N LEU A 92 -3.32 16.17 -7.28
CA LEU A 92 -3.21 17.63 -7.43
C LEU A 92 -3.59 18.09 -8.84
N ALA A 93 -3.17 17.37 -9.88
CA ALA A 93 -3.53 17.68 -11.26
C ALA A 93 -5.04 17.52 -11.55
N ASN A 94 -5.75 16.74 -10.73
CA ASN A 94 -7.21 16.58 -10.80
C ASN A 94 -7.96 17.50 -9.81
N GLY A 95 -7.28 18.50 -9.23
CA GLY A 95 -7.90 19.47 -8.33
C GLY A 95 -8.23 18.94 -6.93
N ILE A 96 -7.65 17.81 -6.54
CA ILE A 96 -7.79 17.25 -5.19
C ILE A 96 -6.70 17.88 -4.31
N GLU A 97 -7.11 18.76 -3.40
CA GLU A 97 -6.19 19.47 -2.50
C GLU A 97 -6.08 18.82 -1.11
N ASP A 98 -7.14 18.15 -0.64
CA ASP A 98 -7.15 17.47 0.68
C ASP A 98 -6.62 16.05 0.56
N ILE A 99 -5.29 15.92 0.63
CA ILE A 99 -4.56 14.66 0.52
C ILE A 99 -3.81 14.39 1.82
N VAL A 100 -3.85 13.17 2.32
CA VAL A 100 -2.95 12.68 3.37
C VAL A 100 -2.29 11.39 2.92
N GLY A 101 -0.96 11.34 2.96
CA GLY A 101 -0.18 10.13 2.73
C GLY A 101 0.10 9.36 4.03
N LEU A 102 -0.05 8.04 4.00
CA LEU A 102 0.39 7.15 5.08
C LEU A 102 1.43 6.17 4.53
N ASP A 103 2.56 6.03 5.20
CA ASP A 103 3.49 4.93 4.92
C ASP A 103 4.20 4.48 6.21
N ILE A 104 4.68 3.24 6.25
CA ILE A 104 5.47 2.73 7.38
C ILE A 104 6.95 3.13 7.29
N SER A 105 7.44 3.43 6.08
CA SER A 105 8.84 3.71 5.77
C SER A 105 9.16 5.20 5.90
N GLU A 106 10.04 5.55 6.84
CA GLU A 106 10.47 6.93 7.06
C GLU A 106 11.21 7.49 5.84
N LYS A 107 12.10 6.69 5.21
CA LYS A 107 12.76 7.08 3.96
C LYS A 107 11.79 7.33 2.82
N ALA A 108 10.75 6.53 2.68
CA ALA A 108 9.76 6.75 1.64
C ALA A 108 9.05 8.09 1.84
N LEU A 109 8.66 8.39 3.08
CA LEU A 109 8.03 9.66 3.44
C LEU A 109 8.97 10.86 3.30
N ALA A 110 10.27 10.69 3.56
CA ALA A 110 11.25 11.73 3.30
C ALA A 110 11.29 12.10 1.80
N LEU A 111 11.33 11.10 0.91
CA LEU A 111 11.24 11.32 -0.54
C LEU A 111 9.90 11.96 -0.95
N ALA A 112 8.79 11.54 -0.34
CA ALA A 112 7.48 12.14 -0.60
C ALA A 112 7.47 13.63 -0.22
N GLY A 113 8.02 13.99 0.95
CA GLY A 113 8.13 15.37 1.42
C GLY A 113 9.08 16.23 0.58
N GLU A 114 10.14 15.65 0.02
CA GLU A 114 11.01 16.35 -0.94
C GLU A 114 10.29 16.67 -2.26
N ARG A 115 9.48 15.74 -2.76
CA ARG A 115 8.74 15.88 -4.03
C ARG A 115 7.50 16.76 -3.90
N TYR A 116 6.80 16.65 -2.76
CA TYR A 116 5.50 17.27 -2.51
C TYR A 116 5.45 17.84 -1.08
N PRO A 117 6.17 18.95 -0.82
CA PRO A 117 6.32 19.51 0.53
C PRO A 117 5.02 19.98 1.16
N ASP A 118 4.01 20.27 0.34
CA ASP A 118 2.71 20.76 0.79
C ASP A 118 1.70 19.63 1.09
N VAL A 119 2.04 18.37 0.80
CA VAL A 119 1.17 17.21 1.08
C VAL A 119 1.52 16.62 2.44
N PRO A 120 0.60 16.64 3.43
CA PRO A 120 0.83 16.02 4.73
C PRO A 120 1.06 14.51 4.63
N THR A 121 2.09 14.03 5.33
CA THR A 121 2.38 12.60 5.45
C THR A 121 2.44 12.15 6.91
N ILE A 122 2.06 10.89 7.15
CA ILE A 122 2.03 10.25 8.46
C ILE A 122 2.85 8.97 8.38
N GLN A 123 3.81 8.82 9.28
CA GLN A 123 4.48 7.54 9.49
C GLN A 123 3.63 6.65 10.39
N GLY A 124 3.28 5.46 9.92
CA GLY A 124 2.55 4.51 10.76
C GLY A 124 1.84 3.42 9.99
N LYS A 125 1.04 2.65 10.72
CA LYS A 125 0.20 1.60 10.17
C LYS A 125 -1.23 2.06 10.05
N VAL A 126 -1.97 1.41 9.16
CA VAL A 126 -3.38 1.71 8.91
C VAL A 126 -4.18 1.57 10.19
N GLU A 127 -4.04 0.46 10.92
CA GLU A 127 -4.83 0.19 12.13
C GLU A 127 -4.62 1.21 13.27
N ASP A 128 -3.50 1.92 13.26
CA ASP A 128 -3.10 2.88 14.30
C ASP A 128 -3.62 4.31 14.02
N LEU A 129 -4.23 4.55 12.86
CA LEU A 129 -4.75 5.88 12.49
C LEU A 129 -5.85 6.38 13.46
N ALA A 130 -5.74 7.64 13.85
CA ALA A 130 -6.62 8.32 14.82
C ALA A 130 -7.44 9.45 14.18
N PHE A 131 -8.01 9.20 12.99
CA PHE A 131 -8.93 10.12 12.33
C PHE A 131 -10.38 9.93 12.80
N PRO A 132 -11.23 10.97 12.73
CA PRO A 132 -12.66 10.80 12.96
C PRO A 132 -13.28 9.87 11.89
N PRO A 133 -14.41 9.22 12.20
CA PRO A 133 -15.14 8.46 11.19
C PRO A 133 -15.48 9.31 9.97
N GLN A 134 -15.47 8.70 8.78
CA GLN A 134 -15.79 9.37 7.51
C GLN A 134 -14.98 10.66 7.26
N ARG A 135 -13.71 10.68 7.68
CA ARG A 135 -12.81 11.81 7.43
C ARG A 135 -12.50 11.97 5.94
N PHE A 136 -12.32 10.85 5.23
CA PHE A 136 -11.90 10.86 3.84
C PHE A 136 -13.01 10.34 2.94
N SER A 137 -13.20 11.00 1.80
CA SER A 137 -14.11 10.51 0.76
C SER A 137 -13.62 9.19 0.16
N VAL A 138 -12.30 8.96 0.12
CA VAL A 138 -11.71 7.76 -0.46
C VAL A 138 -10.36 7.40 0.16
N ALA A 139 -10.15 6.12 0.47
CA ALA A 139 -8.83 5.53 0.64
C ALA A 139 -8.34 4.93 -0.69
N ILE A 140 -7.13 5.27 -1.09
CA ILE A 140 -6.43 4.64 -2.22
C ILE A 140 -5.41 3.66 -1.65
N CYS A 141 -5.63 2.37 -1.87
CA CYS A 141 -4.74 1.28 -1.44
C CYS A 141 -4.11 0.65 -2.69
N ASN A 142 -3.01 1.23 -3.17
CA ASN A 142 -2.36 0.77 -4.40
C ASN A 142 -1.10 -0.04 -4.09
N ARG A 143 -1.15 -1.37 -4.26
CA ARG A 143 -0.07 -2.31 -3.94
C ARG A 143 0.33 -2.26 -2.46
N VAL A 144 -0.63 -2.29 -1.55
CA VAL A 144 -0.37 -2.10 -0.11
C VAL A 144 -1.01 -3.15 0.77
N LEU A 145 -2.29 -3.48 0.58
CA LEU A 145 -3.01 -4.37 1.48
C LEU A 145 -2.49 -5.80 1.36
N GLN A 146 -2.02 -6.19 0.17
CA GLN A 146 -1.32 -7.45 -0.03
C GLN A 146 -0.05 -7.57 0.82
N HIS A 147 0.50 -6.48 1.39
CA HIS A 147 1.69 -6.53 2.23
C HIS A 147 1.37 -6.59 3.74
N ILE A 148 0.10 -6.59 4.11
CA ILE A 148 -0.35 -6.68 5.50
C ILE A 148 -0.59 -8.15 5.85
N PRO A 149 -0.03 -8.68 6.95
CA PRO A 149 -0.17 -10.10 7.26
C PRO A 149 -1.63 -10.48 7.63
N PRO A 150 -2.06 -11.74 7.39
CA PRO A 150 -3.44 -12.18 7.59
C PRO A 150 -4.00 -11.98 8.99
N ASN A 151 -3.15 -11.91 10.00
CA ASN A 151 -3.54 -11.66 11.39
C ASN A 151 -3.73 -10.17 11.72
N ALA A 152 -3.33 -9.26 10.83
CA ALA A 152 -3.46 -7.81 11.00
C ALA A 152 -4.45 -7.17 10.00
N ILE A 153 -4.64 -7.77 8.82
CA ILE A 153 -5.47 -7.20 7.74
C ILE A 153 -6.90 -6.85 8.17
N ALA A 154 -7.50 -7.63 9.08
CA ALA A 154 -8.85 -7.37 9.57
C ALA A 154 -8.95 -6.01 10.29
N GLY A 155 -7.96 -5.66 11.12
CA GLY A 155 -7.93 -4.37 11.83
C GLY A 155 -7.66 -3.19 10.88
N ALA A 156 -6.82 -3.40 9.86
CA ALA A 156 -6.60 -2.40 8.81
C ALA A 156 -7.90 -2.11 8.03
N ILE A 157 -8.62 -3.15 7.61
CA ILE A 157 -9.90 -3.02 6.90
C ILE A 157 -10.97 -2.37 7.77
N GLU A 158 -11.09 -2.77 9.03
CA GLU A 158 -12.00 -2.13 9.99
C GLU A 158 -11.73 -0.63 10.09
N LYS A 159 -10.45 -0.25 10.21
CA LYS A 159 -10.07 1.15 10.29
C LYS A 159 -10.43 1.90 9.02
N LEU A 160 -10.10 1.36 7.85
CA LEU A 160 -10.42 1.99 6.55
C LEU A 160 -11.93 2.20 6.37
N CYS A 161 -12.74 1.16 6.66
CA CYS A 161 -14.20 1.28 6.63
C CYS A 161 -14.76 2.28 7.65
N THR A 162 -14.04 2.54 8.74
CA THR A 162 -14.46 3.53 9.74
C THR A 162 -14.21 4.95 9.26
N ILE A 163 -13.04 5.22 8.68
CA ILE A 163 -12.56 6.59 8.42
C ILE A 163 -12.77 7.04 6.97
N CYS A 164 -13.14 6.14 6.06
CA CYS A 164 -13.33 6.44 4.64
C CYS A 164 -14.71 6.03 4.11
N ASP A 165 -15.27 6.82 3.22
CA ASP A 165 -16.55 6.51 2.53
C ASP A 165 -16.38 5.50 1.39
N MET A 166 -15.22 5.50 0.73
CA MET A 166 -14.87 4.57 -0.33
C MET A 166 -13.47 4.02 -0.13
N ILE A 167 -13.25 2.78 -0.53
CA ILE A 167 -11.94 2.14 -0.45
C ILE A 167 -11.62 1.49 -1.79
N TYR A 168 -10.64 2.06 -2.49
CA TYR A 168 -10.08 1.48 -3.70
C TYR A 168 -8.88 0.61 -3.34
N VAL A 169 -8.87 -0.62 -3.84
CA VAL A 169 -7.78 -1.58 -3.65
C VAL A 169 -7.29 -2.02 -5.02
N ASN A 170 -5.99 -1.92 -5.28
CA ASN A 170 -5.37 -2.40 -6.51
C ASN A 170 -4.16 -3.28 -6.19
N GLU A 171 -4.17 -4.53 -6.66
CA GLU A 171 -3.18 -5.56 -6.29
C GLU A 171 -2.77 -6.40 -7.49
N LEU A 172 -1.60 -7.07 -7.40
CA LEU A 172 -1.07 -7.88 -8.50
C LEU A 172 -2.02 -9.07 -8.71
N THR A 173 -2.21 -9.49 -9.96
CA THR A 173 -3.05 -10.66 -10.26
C THR A 173 -2.56 -11.91 -9.54
N ASP A 174 -3.49 -12.83 -9.26
CA ASP A 174 -3.29 -14.08 -8.51
C ASP A 174 -2.10 -14.95 -9.01
N SER A 175 -1.63 -14.78 -10.25
CA SER A 175 -0.48 -15.50 -10.81
C SER A 175 0.88 -15.09 -10.25
N ASP A 176 1.01 -13.87 -9.73
CA ASP A 176 2.31 -13.25 -9.39
C ASP A 176 2.58 -13.17 -7.88
N GLN A 177 1.58 -13.51 -7.04
CA GLN A 177 1.67 -13.40 -5.57
C GLN A 177 2.43 -14.57 -4.89
N LEU A 178 3.16 -15.40 -5.64
CA LEU A 178 3.63 -16.71 -5.17
C LEU A 178 5.09 -16.79 -4.71
N ASN A 179 5.87 -15.71 -4.78
CA ASN A 179 7.25 -15.73 -4.32
C ASN A 179 7.33 -14.97 -2.98
N GLU A 180 7.81 -15.65 -1.93
CA GLU A 180 7.95 -15.15 -0.54
C GLU A 180 8.89 -13.92 -0.39
N GLU A 181 9.27 -13.29 -1.51
CA GLU A 181 10.32 -12.27 -1.63
C GLU A 181 9.86 -10.85 -1.25
N PHE A 182 8.56 -10.57 -1.10
CA PHE A 182 8.02 -9.22 -0.85
C PHE A 182 6.91 -9.15 0.21
N PHE A 183 6.81 -10.14 1.09
CA PHE A 183 5.72 -10.22 2.07
C PHE A 183 4.33 -10.06 1.46
N MET A 184 4.07 -10.67 0.29
CA MET A 184 2.77 -10.59 -0.38
C MET A 184 1.83 -11.70 0.11
N PHE A 185 0.64 -11.31 0.55
CA PHE A 185 -0.40 -12.14 1.11
C PHE A 185 -1.66 -12.03 0.26
N ARG A 186 -2.26 -13.18 -0.03
CA ARG A 186 -3.58 -13.23 -0.63
C ARG A 186 -4.66 -13.03 0.43
N HIS A 187 -5.53 -12.05 0.22
CA HIS A 187 -6.67 -11.78 1.08
C HIS A 187 -7.99 -11.96 0.34
N ASN A 188 -9.02 -12.42 1.05
CA ASN A 188 -10.38 -12.40 0.52
C ASN A 188 -11.03 -11.06 0.87
N TYR A 189 -10.71 -10.02 0.08
CA TYR A 189 -11.20 -8.67 0.32
C TYR A 189 -12.74 -8.60 0.43
N PRO A 190 -13.53 -9.16 -0.50
CA PRO A 190 -14.99 -9.11 -0.37
C PRO A 190 -15.52 -9.66 0.95
N ALA A 191 -14.98 -10.79 1.43
CA ALA A 191 -15.40 -11.37 2.70
C ALA A 191 -14.93 -10.58 3.93
N LEU A 192 -13.82 -9.85 3.83
CA LEU A 192 -13.31 -8.99 4.90
C LEU A 192 -14.10 -7.68 4.98
N PHE A 193 -14.29 -6.98 3.86
CA PHE A 193 -15.04 -5.72 3.79
C PHE A 193 -16.53 -5.90 4.15
N ALA A 194 -17.15 -7.01 3.75
CA ALA A 194 -18.56 -7.30 4.06
C ALA A 194 -18.87 -7.39 5.57
N ARG A 195 -17.85 -7.53 6.43
CA ARG A 195 -18.02 -7.53 7.91
C ARG A 195 -18.25 -6.12 8.48
N HIS A 196 -17.97 -5.08 7.71
CA HIS A 196 -17.94 -3.68 8.16
C HIS A 196 -18.91 -2.79 7.37
N SER A 197 -20.00 -3.37 6.83
CA SER A 197 -20.99 -2.67 5.98
C SER A 197 -20.44 -2.06 4.67
N CYS A 198 -19.17 -2.29 4.34
CA CYS A 198 -18.55 -1.94 3.07
C CYS A 198 -18.84 -3.03 2.03
N GLN A 199 -19.59 -2.71 0.97
CA GLN A 199 -19.94 -3.62 -0.11
C GLN A 199 -19.08 -3.37 -1.35
N LEU A 200 -18.82 -4.43 -2.12
CA LEU A 200 -18.15 -4.31 -3.40
C LEU A 200 -19.09 -3.62 -4.40
N VAL A 201 -18.68 -2.48 -4.94
CA VAL A 201 -19.48 -1.69 -5.91
C VAL A 201 -18.92 -1.75 -7.32
N ASP A 202 -17.62 -1.97 -7.48
CA ASP A 202 -16.99 -2.18 -8.78
C ASP A 202 -15.72 -3.04 -8.65
N SER A 203 -15.34 -3.73 -9.72
CA SER A 203 -14.09 -4.50 -9.80
C SER A 203 -13.72 -4.79 -11.24
N GLY A 204 -12.43 -4.95 -11.51
CA GLY A 204 -11.97 -5.30 -12.85
C GLY A 204 -10.48 -5.60 -12.92
N ILE A 205 -9.99 -5.71 -14.15
CA ILE A 205 -8.59 -6.04 -14.46
C ILE A 205 -7.98 -4.92 -15.30
N ILE A 206 -6.73 -4.55 -14.97
CA ILE A 206 -5.92 -3.57 -15.70
C ILE A 206 -4.57 -4.22 -15.98
N GLY A 207 -4.32 -4.64 -17.22
CA GLY A 207 -3.09 -5.41 -17.51
C GLY A 207 -2.98 -6.66 -16.62
N GLN A 208 -1.97 -6.70 -15.75
CA GLN A 208 -1.71 -7.76 -14.76
C GLN A 208 -2.16 -7.37 -13.33
N GLN A 209 -3.20 -6.56 -13.22
CA GLN A 209 -3.66 -6.02 -11.94
C GLN A 209 -5.14 -6.25 -11.78
N THR A 210 -5.57 -6.47 -10.55
CA THR A 210 -6.98 -6.56 -10.20
C THR A 210 -7.30 -5.44 -9.23
N TYR A 211 -8.35 -4.69 -9.55
CA TYR A 211 -8.85 -3.66 -8.66
C TYR A 211 -10.23 -4.01 -8.12
N TYR A 212 -10.50 -3.48 -6.93
CA TYR A 212 -11.77 -3.53 -6.24
C TYR A 212 -12.11 -2.14 -5.71
N LEU A 213 -13.39 -1.78 -5.76
CA LEU A 213 -13.91 -0.58 -5.13
C LEU A 213 -15.00 -0.98 -4.14
N PHE A 214 -14.84 -0.57 -2.89
CA PHE A 214 -15.78 -0.82 -1.81
C PHE A 214 -16.43 0.48 -1.33
N ARG A 215 -17.70 0.42 -0.95
CA ARG A 215 -18.48 1.51 -0.33
C ARG A 215 -19.54 0.93 0.61
#